data_AF-A0A7W8ZRT4-F1
#
_entry.id   AF-A0A7W8ZRT4-F1
#
_cell.length_a   1.000
_cell.length_b   1.000
_cell.length_c   1.000
_cell.angle_alpha   90.00
_cell.angle_beta   90.00
_cell.angle_gamma   90.00
#
_symmetry.space_group_name_H-M   'P 1'
#
loop_
_entity.id
_entity.type
_entity.pdbx_description
1 polymer ?
#
loop_
_entity_poly.entity_id
_entity_poly.type
_entity_poly.pdbx_seq_one_letter_code
_entity_poly.pdbx_strand_id
1 'polypeptide(L)' 'MKTSFSLLFYLKKPKNYIKGAVPVYLRITVDGKRAELATSRDCEPEL' A
#
# COMPACT_ATOMS: atom_id res chain seq x y z
N MET A 1 9.50 0.53 27.39
CA MET A 1 9.03 -0.19 26.18
C MET A 1 9.16 0.76 25.00
N LYS A 2 9.72 0.30 23.87
CA LYS A 2 9.85 1.09 22.64
C LYS A 2 9.09 0.35 21.54
N THR A 3 7.91 0.83 21.20
CA THR A 3 7.10 0.28 20.10
C THR A 3 7.61 0.85 18.79
N SER A 4 7.93 -0.03 17.84
CA SER A 4 8.29 0.38 16.48
C SER A 4 7.03 0.47 15.64
N PHE A 5 6.83 1.59 14.96
CA PHE A 5 5.67 1.86 14.13
C PHE A 5 6.11 2.37 12.77
N SER A 6 5.64 1.74 11.69
CA SER A 6 5.88 2.22 10.33
C SER A 6 4.65 2.06 9.44
N LEU A 7 4.49 3.04 8.55
CA LEU A 7 3.44 3.09 7.53
C LEU A 7 4.10 3.14 6.16
N LEU A 8 3.58 2.35 5.22
CA LEU A 8 4.03 2.34 3.84
C LEU A 8 2.82 2.33 2.90
N PHE A 9 2.70 3.37 2.09
CA PHE A 9 1.78 3.40 0.95
C PHE A 9 2.47 2.85 -0.29
N TYR A 10 1.77 2.01 -1.04
CA TYR A 10 2.28 1.44 -2.29
C TYR A 10 1.14 1.10 -3.23
N LEU A 11 1.46 1.05 -4.52
CA LEU A 11 0.52 0.66 -5.57
C LEU A 11 0.54 -0.86 -5.73
N LYS A 12 -0.64 -1.48 -5.71
CA LYS A 12 -0.79 -2.93 -5.95
C LYS A 12 -1.25 -3.15 -7.38
N LYS A 13 -0.27 -3.31 -8.29
CA LYS A 13 -0.54 -3.57 -9.72
C LYS A 13 -1.07 -5.00 -9.92
N PRO A 14 -2.26 -5.21 -10.50
CA PRO A 14 -2.72 -6.54 -10.88
C PRO A 14 -1.87 -7.12 -12.02
N LYS A 15 -1.83 -8.45 -12.14
CA LYS A 15 -0.94 -9.15 -13.09
C LYS A 15 -1.09 -8.71 -14.56
N ASN A 16 -2.28 -8.27 -14.97
CA ASN A 16 -2.58 -7.85 -16.34
C ASN A 16 -2.81 -6.33 -16.45
N TYR A 17 -2.17 -5.55 -15.58
CA TYR A 17 -2.25 -4.10 -15.64
C TYR A 17 -1.48 -3.58 -16.87
N ILE A 18 -2.18 -2.86 -17.74
CA ILE A 18 -1.59 -2.25 -18.95
C ILE A 18 -1.50 -0.73 -18.80
N LYS A 19 -2.57 -0.07 -18.34
CA LYS A 19 -2.64 1.39 -18.13
C LYS A 19 -3.83 1.77 -17.23
N GLY A 20 -3.82 2.97 -16.66
CA GLY A 20 -4.89 3.57 -15.86
C GLY A 20 -4.67 3.53 -14.36
N ALA A 21 -5.68 3.95 -13.59
CA ALA A 21 -5.55 4.05 -12.14
C ALA A 21 -5.30 2.68 -11.46
N VAL A 22 -4.35 2.66 -10.52
CA VAL A 22 -3.94 1.48 -9.73
C VAL A 22 -4.36 1.68 -8.28
N PRO A 23 -4.91 0.65 -7.60
CA PRO A 23 -5.29 0.79 -6.19
C PRO A 23 -4.08 1.03 -5.29
N VAL A 24 -4.26 1.95 -4.36
CA VAL A 24 -3.31 2.27 -3.29
C VAL A 24 -3.59 1.37 -2.10
N TYR A 25 -2.55 0.72 -1.60
CA TYR A 25 -2.58 -0.11 -0.40
C TYR A 25 -1.74 0.55 0.69
N LEU A 26 -2.12 0.29 1.94
CA LEU A 26 -1.36 0.67 3.11
C LEU A 26 -0.89 -0.59 3.85
N ARG A 27 0.39 -0.62 4.17
CA ARG A 27 0.97 -1.57 5.11
C ARG A 27 1.30 -0.86 6.41
N ILE A 28 0.76 -1.39 7.50
CA ILE A 28 1.08 -0.98 8.86
C ILE A 28 1.99 -2.04 9.47
N THR A 29 3.12 -1.63 10.04
CA THR A 29 3.99 -2.52 10.81
C THR A 29 4.08 -2.03 12.26
N VAL A 30 3.75 -2.90 13.20
CA VAL A 30 3.89 -2.64 14.65
C VAL A 30 4.71 -3.77 15.24
N ASP A 31 5.86 -3.45 15.83
CA ASP A 31 6.74 -4.44 16.49
C ASP A 31 7.04 -5.66 15.61
N GLY A 32 7.36 -5.38 14.34
CA GLY A 32 7.68 -6.40 13.33
C GLY A 32 6.47 -7.13 12.73
N LYS A 33 5.26 -6.98 13.29
CA LYS A 33 4.03 -7.57 12.77
C LYS A 33 3.42 -6.67 11.70
N ARG A 34 3.08 -7.25 10.55
CA ARG A 34 2.56 -6.53 9.37
C ARG A 34 1.07 -6.80 9.19
N ALA A 35 0.33 -5.74 8.91
CA ALA A 35 -1.04 -5.79 8.40
C ALA A 35 -1.12 -4.98 7.10
N GLU A 36 -1.85 -5.51 6.12
CA GLU A 36 -2.13 -4.85 4.84
C GLU A 36 -3.61 -4.49 4.78
N LEU A 37 -3.92 -3.28 4.32
CA LEU A 37 -5.28 -2.81 4.11
C LEU A 37 -5.43 -2.07 2.77
N ALA A 38 -6.61 -2.18 2.17
CA ALA A 38 -7.00 -1.36 1.04
C ALA A 38 -7.40 0.03 1.54
N THR A 39 -6.97 1.09 0.84
CA THR A 39 -7.31 2.48 1.21
C THR A 39 -8.57 2.99 0.51
N SER A 40 -9.18 2.17 -0.36
CA SER A 40 -10.27 2.57 -1.27
C SER A 40 -9.93 3.81 -2.12
N ARG A 41 -8.65 3.97 -2.45
CA ARG A 41 -8.14 5.00 -3.36
C ARG A 41 -7.38 4.35 -4.50
N ASP A 42 -7.43 4.99 -5.64
CA ASP A 42 -6.68 4.67 -6.84
C ASP A 42 -5.83 5.88 -7.27
N CYS A 43 -4.76 5.61 -8.01
CA CYS A 43 -3.82 6.63 -8.48
C CYS A 43 -3.25 6.24 -9.84
N GLU A 44 -3.13 7.20 -10.75
CA GLU A 44 -2.40 7.04 -12.00
C GLU A 44 -0.89 6.95 -11.70
N PRO A 45 -0.22 5.82 -12.02
CA PRO A 45 1.19 5.62 -11.68
C PRO A 45 2.16 6.42 -12.54
N GLU A 46 1.70 6.98 -13.65
CA GLU A 46 2.48 7.71 -14.64
C GLU A 46 2.00 9.17 -14.63
N LEU A 47 2.62 9.99 -13.78
CA LEU A 47 2.58 11.46 -13.86
C LEU A 47 3.81 11.96 -14.63
#